data_AF-A0A836TL84-F1
#
_entry.id   AF-A0A836TL84-F1
#
_cell.length_a   1.000
_cell.length_b   1.000
_cell.length_c   1.000
_cell.angle_alpha   90.00
_cell.angle_beta   90.00
_cell.angle_gamma   90.00
#
_symmetry.space_group_name_H-M   'P 1'
#
loop_
_entity.id
_entity.type
_entity.pdbx_description
1 polymer ?
#
loop_
_entity_poly.entity_id
_entity_poly.type
_entity_poly.pdbx_seq_one_letter_code
_entity_poly.pdbx_strand_id
1 'polypeptide(L)'
;YRALISEGQSYGIQPIGLGARDTLRMEMGYSLYGNEIDDKPTPLDAGLGWVIKFDKGEFLGRENLLKKKEQGLQRKLVGVKLLTRGVPRSHYQVFKNGESIGEVTSGTFSPTCKAGIGLCYVSKEHAGIGSHLEVQIRNQLVAAEIVKLPFVPSHVKKKAPTDNF
;
A
#
# COMPACT_ATOMS: atom_id res chain seq x y z
N TYR A 1 18.79 -11.42 21.68
CA TYR A 1 18.48 -12.43 20.64
C TYR A 1 18.41 -13.83 21.21
N ARG A 2 19.53 -14.45 21.62
CA ARG A 2 19.55 -15.86 22.08
C ARG A 2 18.56 -16.18 23.21
N ALA A 3 18.48 -15.30 24.22
CA ALA A 3 17.51 -15.43 25.30
C ALA A 3 16.05 -15.49 24.79
N LEU A 4 15.65 -14.58 23.88
CA LEU A 4 14.29 -14.58 23.30
C LEU A 4 13.97 -15.87 22.54
N ILE A 5 14.95 -16.39 21.78
CA ILE A 5 14.75 -17.66 21.05
C ILE A 5 14.61 -18.83 22.01
N SER A 6 15.41 -18.86 23.08
CA SER A 6 15.34 -19.91 24.11
C SER A 6 13.99 -19.91 24.83
N GLU A 7 13.56 -18.77 25.34
CA GLU A 7 12.30 -18.65 26.10
C GLU A 7 11.05 -18.85 25.21
N GLY A 8 11.14 -18.52 23.92
CA GLY A 8 10.01 -18.63 22.99
C GLY A 8 9.82 -20.00 22.35
N GLN A 9 10.66 -21.01 22.65
CA GLN A 9 10.62 -22.32 21.97
C GLN A 9 9.26 -23.01 22.13
N SER A 10 8.65 -22.97 23.31
CA SER A 10 7.34 -23.56 23.58
C SER A 10 6.20 -22.90 22.79
N TYR A 11 6.42 -21.68 22.31
CA TYR A 11 5.48 -20.94 21.46
C TYR A 11 5.80 -21.09 19.96
N GLY A 12 6.80 -21.90 19.59
CA GLY A 12 7.21 -22.09 18.19
C GLY A 12 7.89 -20.87 17.57
N ILE A 13 8.59 -20.05 18.37
CA ILE A 13 9.30 -18.86 17.87
C ILE A 13 10.31 -19.22 16.77
N GLN A 14 10.37 -18.42 15.72
CA GLN A 14 11.31 -18.58 14.61
C GLN A 14 11.90 -17.22 14.20
N PRO A 15 13.18 -17.16 13.78
CA PRO A 15 13.71 -15.96 13.15
C PRO A 15 13.03 -15.71 11.81
N ILE A 16 12.73 -14.45 11.49
CA ILE A 16 12.15 -14.06 10.20
C ILE A 16 13.14 -13.20 9.42
N GLY A 17 13.20 -13.43 8.11
CA GLY A 17 14.00 -12.63 7.20
C GLY A 17 13.28 -11.37 6.69
N LEU A 18 14.02 -10.52 5.98
CA LEU A 18 13.47 -9.29 5.39
C LEU A 18 12.40 -9.56 4.33
N GLY A 19 12.51 -10.65 3.57
CA GLY A 19 11.47 -11.02 2.58
C GLY A 19 10.12 -11.34 3.23
N ALA A 20 10.12 -12.01 4.37
CA ALA A 20 8.90 -12.26 5.14
C ALA A 20 8.34 -10.95 5.70
N ARG A 21 9.19 -10.07 6.24
CA ARG A 21 8.79 -8.72 6.70
C ARG A 21 8.15 -7.91 5.57
N ASP A 22 8.75 -7.91 4.38
CA ASP A 22 8.23 -7.16 3.22
C ASP A 22 6.88 -7.72 2.74
N THR A 23 6.71 -9.04 2.80
CA THR A 23 5.42 -9.68 2.51
C THR A 23 4.34 -9.30 3.52
N LEU A 24 4.67 -9.32 4.82
CA LEU A 24 3.72 -8.97 5.89
C LEU A 24 3.28 -7.50 5.81
N ARG A 25 4.22 -6.56 5.58
CA ARG A 25 3.86 -5.14 5.42
C ARG A 25 3.02 -4.92 4.16
N MET A 26 3.31 -5.68 3.09
CA MET A 26 2.55 -5.63 1.85
C MET A 26 1.12 -6.10 2.04
N GLU A 27 0.90 -7.22 2.73
CA GLU A 27 -0.43 -7.73 3.06
C GLU A 27 -1.24 -6.73 3.90
N MET A 28 -0.58 -5.95 4.76
CA MET A 28 -1.22 -4.87 5.52
C MET A 28 -1.40 -3.55 4.75
N GLY A 29 -0.82 -3.43 3.55
CA GLY A 29 -0.84 -2.21 2.76
C GLY A 29 0.01 -1.08 3.35
N TYR A 30 1.04 -1.41 4.13
CA TYR A 30 1.91 -0.41 4.75
C TYR A 30 2.96 0.12 3.76
N SER A 31 3.10 1.44 3.75
CA SER A 31 4.08 2.15 2.94
C SER A 31 5.52 1.88 3.40
N LEU A 32 6.41 1.73 2.43
CA LEU A 32 7.86 1.71 2.64
C LEU A 32 8.49 2.97 2.05
N TYR A 33 9.38 3.63 2.80
CA TYR A 33 10.13 4.78 2.30
C TYR A 33 11.12 4.33 1.21
N GLY A 34 11.12 5.04 0.09
CA GLY A 34 11.79 4.65 -1.15
C GLY A 34 10.89 3.89 -2.14
N ASN A 35 9.64 3.58 -1.77
CA ASN A 35 8.66 2.93 -2.64
C ASN A 35 7.35 3.76 -2.72
N GLU A 36 6.52 3.68 -1.68
CA GLU A 36 5.23 4.38 -1.65
C GLU A 36 5.38 5.85 -1.25
N ILE A 37 6.38 6.14 -0.43
CA ILE A 37 6.69 7.47 0.08
C ILE A 37 8.16 7.77 -0.19
N ASP A 38 8.43 8.94 -0.72
CA ASP A 38 9.76 9.53 -0.90
C ASP A 38 9.59 11.07 -0.96
N ASP A 39 10.54 11.78 -1.55
CA ASP A 39 10.50 13.25 -1.63
C ASP A 39 9.48 13.79 -2.68
N LYS A 40 8.87 12.90 -3.49
CA LYS A 40 7.97 13.25 -4.60
C LYS A 40 6.47 13.13 -4.26
N PRO A 41 5.91 11.98 -3.79
CA PRO A 41 4.52 11.92 -3.39
C PRO A 41 4.33 12.55 -2.03
N THR A 42 3.23 13.27 -1.86
CA THR A 42 2.88 13.77 -0.53
C THR A 42 2.27 12.64 0.31
N PRO A 43 2.28 12.73 1.64
CA PRO A 43 1.57 11.78 2.50
C PRO A 43 0.08 11.67 2.16
N LEU A 44 -0.53 12.71 1.59
CA LEU A 44 -1.91 12.64 1.11
C LEU A 44 -2.08 11.74 -0.12
N ASP A 45 -1.13 11.76 -1.07
CA ASP A 45 -1.14 10.84 -2.22
C ASP A 45 -1.09 9.38 -1.74
N ALA A 46 -0.25 9.13 -0.72
CA ALA A 46 -0.01 7.81 -0.12
C ALA A 46 -1.17 7.31 0.77
N GLY A 47 -2.27 8.06 0.89
CA GLY A 47 -3.39 7.70 1.79
C GLY A 47 -3.07 7.86 3.28
N LEU A 48 -1.98 8.55 3.63
CA LEU A 48 -1.51 8.77 4.99
C LEU A 48 -2.08 10.04 5.63
N GLY A 49 -3.21 10.56 5.13
CA GLY A 49 -3.85 11.76 5.70
C GLY A 49 -4.20 11.60 7.19
N TRP A 50 -4.42 10.38 7.65
CA TRP A 50 -4.78 10.06 9.04
C TRP A 50 -3.67 10.37 10.07
N VAL A 51 -2.40 10.44 9.65
CA VAL A 51 -1.28 10.85 10.53
C VAL A 51 -1.04 12.36 10.56
N ILE A 52 -1.76 13.13 9.73
CA ILE A 52 -1.57 14.57 9.63
C ILE A 52 -2.58 15.28 10.54
N LYS A 53 -2.07 16.04 11.50
CA LYS A 53 -2.85 16.89 12.40
C LYS A 53 -2.70 18.34 11.97
N PHE A 54 -3.70 18.87 11.27
CA PHE A 54 -3.68 20.26 10.73
C PHE A 54 -3.99 21.32 11.79
N ASP A 55 -4.59 20.88 12.89
CA ASP A 55 -5.06 21.63 14.06
C ASP A 55 -3.95 21.86 15.11
N LYS A 56 -2.83 21.14 15.06
CA LYS A 56 -1.71 21.30 16.01
C LYS A 56 -0.92 22.62 15.86
N GLY A 57 -1.35 23.51 14.98
CA GLY A 57 -0.62 24.71 14.58
C GLY A 57 0.36 24.46 13.43
N GLU A 58 1.40 25.28 13.37
CA GLU A 58 2.35 25.32 12.25
C GLU A 58 3.32 24.12 12.23
N PHE A 59 3.62 23.63 11.03
CA PHE A 59 4.63 22.60 10.79
C PHE A 59 5.13 22.65 9.35
N LEU A 60 6.33 22.10 9.12
CA LEU A 60 6.93 22.08 7.80
C LEU A 60 6.02 21.40 6.77
N GLY A 61 5.70 22.12 5.70
CA GLY A 61 4.85 21.62 4.60
C GLY A 61 3.34 21.75 4.84
N ARG A 62 2.89 22.32 5.97
CA ARG A 62 1.47 22.50 6.30
C ARG A 62 0.67 23.19 5.19
N GLU A 63 1.13 24.37 4.75
CA GLU A 63 0.43 25.15 3.72
C GLU A 63 0.29 24.39 2.40
N ASN A 64 1.34 23.69 1.96
CA ASN A 64 1.31 22.89 0.73
C ASN A 64 0.32 21.73 0.83
N LEU A 65 0.23 21.09 1.99
CA LEU A 65 -0.72 20.01 2.23
C LEU A 65 -2.17 20.52 2.28
N LEU A 66 -2.41 21.72 2.83
CA LEU A 66 -3.73 22.36 2.81
C LEU A 66 -4.16 22.69 1.38
N LYS A 67 -3.30 23.37 0.61
CA LYS A 67 -3.56 23.68 -0.81
C LYS A 67 -3.87 22.42 -1.62
N LYS A 68 -3.11 21.35 -1.41
CA LYS A 68 -3.34 20.07 -2.10
C LYS A 68 -4.65 19.39 -1.68
N LYS A 69 -5.06 19.52 -0.42
CA LYS A 69 -6.35 19.02 0.06
C LYS A 69 -7.52 19.76 -0.61
N GLU A 70 -7.39 21.08 -0.78
CA GLU A 70 -8.40 21.92 -1.44
C GLU A 70 -8.49 21.65 -2.95
N GLN A 71 -7.35 21.56 -3.65
CA GLN A 71 -7.29 21.28 -5.08
C GLN A 71 -7.72 19.84 -5.43
N GLY A 72 -7.60 18.93 -4.47
CA GLY A 72 -7.84 17.52 -4.66
C GLY A 72 -6.64 16.77 -5.24
N LEU A 73 -6.57 15.48 -4.92
CA LEU A 73 -5.49 14.60 -5.38
C LEU A 73 -5.64 14.28 -6.88
N GLN A 74 -4.52 14.23 -7.60
CA GLN A 74 -4.49 13.79 -9.00
C GLN A 74 -4.22 12.28 -9.11
N ARG A 75 -3.53 11.72 -8.12
CA ARG A 75 -3.23 10.29 -8.01
C ARG A 75 -3.54 9.78 -6.61
N LYS A 76 -3.73 8.47 -6.48
CA LYS A 76 -3.91 7.80 -5.20
C LYS A 76 -3.11 6.51 -5.14
N LEU A 77 -2.58 6.21 -3.97
CA LEU A 77 -2.04 4.89 -3.68
C LEU A 77 -3.20 3.91 -3.43
N VAL A 78 -3.21 2.80 -4.16
CA VAL A 78 -4.23 1.75 -4.08
C VAL A 78 -3.61 0.36 -3.91
N GLY A 79 -4.36 -0.57 -3.34
CA GLY A 79 -4.02 -1.99 -3.34
C GLY A 79 -4.51 -2.66 -4.62
N VAL A 80 -3.65 -3.45 -5.26
CA VAL A 80 -3.97 -4.22 -6.47
C VAL A 80 -3.72 -5.70 -6.20
N LYS A 81 -4.66 -6.55 -6.61
CA LYS A 81 -4.53 -8.01 -6.58
C LYS A 81 -4.65 -8.56 -7.99
N LEU A 82 -3.67 -9.34 -8.44
CA LEU A 82 -3.73 -10.01 -9.73
C LEU A 82 -4.84 -11.08 -9.72
N LEU A 83 -5.61 -11.14 -10.80
CA LEU A 83 -6.69 -12.12 -10.99
C LEU A 83 -6.18 -13.44 -11.59
N THR A 84 -4.97 -13.42 -12.16
CA THR A 84 -4.31 -14.59 -12.74
C THR A 84 -2.89 -14.73 -12.21
N ARG A 85 -2.19 -15.80 -12.61
CA ARG A 85 -0.83 -16.09 -12.12
C ARG A 85 0.14 -14.99 -12.55
N GLY A 86 0.82 -14.40 -11.58
CA GLY A 86 1.86 -13.41 -11.79
C GLY A 86 2.38 -12.87 -10.47
N VAL A 87 3.45 -12.09 -10.52
CA VAL A 87 3.97 -11.35 -9.37
C VAL A 87 4.32 -9.94 -9.86
N PRO A 88 3.58 -8.91 -9.43
CA PRO A 88 3.92 -7.54 -9.80
C PRO A 88 5.23 -7.14 -9.13
N ARG A 89 5.99 -6.24 -9.76
CA ARG A 89 7.21 -5.67 -9.21
C ARG A 89 7.21 -4.16 -9.38
N SER A 90 8.04 -3.48 -8.59
CA SER A 90 8.23 -2.03 -8.69
C SER A 90 8.48 -1.62 -10.14
N HIS A 91 7.93 -0.46 -10.52
CA HIS A 91 8.04 0.18 -11.82
C HIS A 91 7.25 -0.47 -12.97
N TYR A 92 6.47 -1.52 -12.69
CA TYR A 92 5.54 -2.03 -13.68
C TYR A 92 4.40 -1.05 -13.92
N GLN A 93 4.14 -0.77 -15.19
CA GLN A 93 3.08 0.12 -15.61
C GLN A 93 1.71 -0.53 -15.36
N VAL A 94 0.75 0.31 -14.99
CA VAL A 94 -0.63 -0.08 -14.73
C VAL A 94 -1.49 0.51 -15.84
N PHE A 95 -2.28 -0.33 -16.50
CA PHE A 95 -3.09 0.03 -17.65
C PHE A 95 -4.58 -0.13 -17.37
N LYS A 96 -5.39 0.70 -18.04
CA LYS A 96 -6.83 0.51 -18.14
C LYS A 96 -7.27 0.93 -19.54
N ASN A 97 -8.02 0.06 -20.23
CA ASN A 97 -8.50 0.31 -21.60
C ASN A 97 -7.38 0.72 -22.58
N GLY A 98 -6.18 0.15 -22.43
CA GLY A 98 -5.01 0.46 -23.26
C GLY A 98 -4.24 1.73 -22.90
N GLU A 99 -4.70 2.52 -21.92
CA GLU A 99 -4.00 3.71 -21.44
C GLU A 99 -3.18 3.40 -20.18
N SER A 100 -1.97 3.94 -20.06
CA SER A 100 -1.20 3.87 -18.82
C SER A 100 -1.77 4.85 -17.81
N ILE A 101 -2.24 4.33 -16.68
CA ILE A 101 -2.94 5.07 -15.64
C ILE A 101 -2.12 5.17 -14.36
N GLY A 102 -0.92 4.58 -14.32
CA GLY A 102 -0.16 4.49 -13.09
C GLY A 102 1.01 3.50 -13.12
N GLU A 103 1.55 3.27 -11.93
CA GLU A 103 2.75 2.44 -11.74
C GLU A 103 2.68 1.69 -10.39
N VAL A 104 3.19 0.46 -10.39
CA VAL A 104 3.42 -0.35 -9.19
C VAL A 104 4.60 0.23 -8.40
N THR A 105 4.38 0.57 -7.12
CA THR A 105 5.44 1.01 -6.20
C THR A 105 6.09 -0.15 -5.45
N SER A 106 5.27 -1.12 -5.04
CA SER A 106 5.71 -2.36 -4.40
C SER A 106 4.88 -3.52 -4.90
N GLY A 107 5.49 -4.70 -5.02
CA GLY A 107 4.78 -5.89 -5.44
C GLY A 107 5.47 -7.17 -4.96
N THR A 108 4.67 -8.16 -4.58
CA THR A 108 5.14 -9.46 -4.10
C THR A 108 4.07 -10.54 -4.34
N PHE A 109 4.44 -11.79 -4.12
CA PHE A 109 3.47 -12.87 -3.96
C PHE A 109 3.05 -12.94 -2.49
N SER A 110 1.75 -12.87 -2.22
CA SER A 110 1.20 -13.08 -0.88
C SER A 110 0.89 -14.56 -0.66
N PRO A 111 1.54 -15.23 0.31
CA PRO A 111 1.20 -16.59 0.69
C PRO A 111 -0.22 -16.68 1.27
N THR A 112 -0.67 -15.65 2.00
CA THR A 112 -2.00 -15.62 2.62
C THR A 112 -3.11 -15.50 1.59
N CYS A 113 -2.98 -14.56 0.64
CA CYS A 113 -3.95 -14.34 -0.43
C CYS A 113 -3.81 -15.32 -1.60
N LYS A 114 -2.71 -16.08 -1.66
CA LYS A 114 -2.31 -16.98 -2.77
C LYS A 114 -2.34 -16.29 -4.14
N ALA A 115 -1.92 -15.03 -4.18
CA ALA A 115 -1.97 -14.20 -5.37
C ALA A 115 -0.83 -13.18 -5.39
N GLY A 116 -0.48 -12.69 -6.57
CA GLY A 116 0.34 -11.49 -6.70
C GLY A 116 -0.43 -10.27 -6.18
N ILE A 117 0.18 -9.52 -5.27
CA ILE A 117 -0.37 -8.28 -4.72
C ILE A 117 0.62 -7.14 -4.89
N GLY A 118 0.13 -5.91 -4.99
CA GLY A 118 0.98 -4.74 -5.08
C GLY A 118 0.29 -3.46 -4.62
N LEU A 119 1.10 -2.49 -4.24
CA LEU A 119 0.68 -1.11 -4.05
C LEU A 119 1.00 -0.34 -5.32
N CYS A 120 0.07 0.48 -5.78
CA CYS A 120 0.19 1.21 -7.04
C CYS A 120 -0.25 2.64 -6.86
N TYR A 121 0.46 3.59 -7.45
CA TYR A 121 -0.11 4.90 -7.72
C TYR A 121 -0.90 4.83 -9.00
N VAL A 122 -2.17 5.22 -8.96
CA VAL A 122 -3.03 5.36 -10.15
C VAL A 122 -3.69 6.73 -10.18
N SER A 123 -4.08 7.20 -11.37
CA SER A 123 -4.88 8.41 -11.52
C SER A 123 -6.18 8.31 -10.71
N LYS A 124 -6.60 9.41 -10.07
CA LYS A 124 -7.69 9.43 -9.09
C LYS A 124 -9.00 8.87 -9.65
N GLU A 125 -9.30 9.16 -10.90
CA GLU A 125 -10.47 8.72 -11.67
C GLU A 125 -10.52 7.19 -11.86
N HIS A 126 -9.38 6.51 -11.72
CA HIS A 126 -9.27 5.06 -11.84
C HIS A 126 -9.08 4.34 -10.51
N ALA A 127 -9.01 5.08 -9.39
CA ALA A 127 -8.71 4.55 -8.06
C ALA A 127 -9.91 3.88 -7.33
N GLY A 128 -10.98 3.52 -8.04
CA GLY A 128 -12.19 2.95 -7.43
C GLY A 128 -11.99 1.48 -7.04
N ILE A 129 -12.34 1.12 -5.80
CA ILE A 129 -12.36 -0.28 -5.32
C ILE A 129 -13.28 -1.12 -6.23
N GLY A 130 -12.83 -2.32 -6.60
CA GLY A 130 -13.52 -3.21 -7.55
C GLY A 130 -13.22 -2.91 -9.02
N SER A 131 -12.48 -1.83 -9.32
CA SER A 131 -12.09 -1.52 -10.69
C SER A 131 -11.12 -2.57 -11.22
N HIS A 132 -11.41 -3.07 -12.42
CA HIS A 132 -10.49 -3.92 -13.17
C HIS A 132 -9.46 -3.06 -13.92
N LEU A 133 -8.24 -3.58 -13.98
CA LEU A 133 -7.09 -2.98 -14.64
C LEU A 133 -6.11 -4.09 -15.06
N GLU A 134 -5.01 -3.71 -15.70
CA GLU A 134 -3.95 -4.62 -16.11
C GLU A 134 -2.60 -4.14 -15.58
N VAL A 135 -1.76 -5.06 -15.12
CA VAL A 135 -0.36 -4.76 -14.77
C VAL A 135 0.53 -5.32 -15.85
N GLN A 136 1.41 -4.49 -16.42
CA GLN A 136 2.37 -4.94 -17.43
C GLN A 136 3.51 -5.71 -16.76
N ILE A 137 3.45 -7.03 -16.86
CA ILE A 137 4.48 -7.94 -16.34
C ILE A 137 5.31 -8.42 -17.53
N ARG A 138 6.53 -7.89 -17.66
CA ARG A 138 7.38 -8.09 -18.84
C ARG A 138 6.63 -7.65 -20.10
N ASN A 139 6.30 -8.58 -21.00
CA ASN A 139 5.65 -8.28 -22.28
C ASN A 139 4.15 -8.64 -22.28
N GLN A 140 3.55 -8.86 -21.11
CA GLN A 140 2.15 -9.28 -20.98
C GLN A 140 1.38 -8.34 -20.07
N LEU A 141 0.15 -8.02 -20.49
CA LEU A 141 -0.84 -7.36 -19.65
C LEU A 141 -1.54 -8.43 -18.81
N VAL A 142 -1.42 -8.32 -17.48
CA VAL A 142 -1.97 -9.28 -16.54
C VAL A 142 -3.13 -8.66 -15.80
N ALA A 143 -4.32 -9.25 -15.94
CA ALA A 143 -5.55 -8.76 -15.32
C ALA A 143 -5.42 -8.69 -13.79
N ALA A 144 -5.88 -7.58 -13.22
CA ALA A 144 -5.88 -7.32 -11.80
C ALA A 144 -7.11 -6.48 -11.38
N GLU A 145 -7.33 -6.41 -10.08
CA GLU A 145 -8.43 -5.66 -9.48
C GLU A 145 -7.90 -4.75 -8.37
N ILE A 146 -8.46 -3.53 -8.28
CA ILE A 146 -8.25 -2.65 -7.14
C ILE A 146 -9.03 -3.18 -5.94
N VAL A 147 -8.32 -3.50 -4.86
CA VAL A 147 -8.92 -4.02 -3.64
C VAL A 147 -8.80 -3.03 -2.49
N LYS A 148 -9.69 -3.16 -1.51
CA LYS A 148 -9.62 -2.40 -0.27
C LYS A 148 -8.41 -2.90 0.55
N LEU A 149 -7.58 -1.97 1.02
CA LEU A 149 -6.51 -2.27 1.98
C LEU A 149 -7.07 -2.35 3.42
N PRO A 150 -6.48 -3.18 4.30
CA PRO A 150 -5.42 -4.17 4.03
C PRO A 150 -5.90 -5.37 3.19
N PHE A 151 -4.97 -6.09 2.53
CA PHE A 151 -5.29 -7.30 1.75
C PHE A 151 -5.74 -8.47 2.62
N VAL A 152 -5.27 -8.50 3.86
CA VAL A 152 -5.61 -9.50 4.88
C VAL A 152 -6.30 -8.82 6.07
N PRO A 153 -7.19 -9.51 6.80
CA PRO A 153 -7.83 -8.94 7.98
C PRO A 153 -6.82 -8.40 9.00
N SER A 154 -7.04 -7.18 9.47
CA SER A 154 -6.26 -6.62 10.58
C SER A 154 -6.79 -7.12 11.92
N HIS A 155 -5.90 -7.67 12.74
CA HIS A 155 -6.19 -8.05 14.13
C HIS A 155 -5.73 -7.01 15.15
N VAL A 156 -5.34 -5.81 14.70
CA VAL A 156 -5.01 -4.71 15.61
C VAL A 156 -6.25 -4.33 16.40
N LYS A 157 -6.15 -4.36 17.73
CA LYS A 157 -7.22 -3.87 18.62
C LYS A 157 -7.50 -2.41 18.29
N LYS A 158 -8.66 -2.15 17.71
CA LYS A 158 -9.15 -0.78 17.53
C LYS A 158 -9.48 -0.24 18.93
N LYS A 159 -8.88 0.87 19.32
CA LYS A 159 -9.40 1.64 20.46
C LYS A 159 -10.86 2.00 20.10
N ALA A 160 -11.78 1.87 21.04
CA ALA A 160 -13.13 2.42 20.88
C ALA A 160 -13.01 3.89 20.43
N PRO A 161 -13.90 4.40 19.57
CA PRO A 161 -13.93 5.83 19.31
C PRO A 161 -14.05 6.53 20.66
N THR A 162 -12.98 7.21 21.08
CA THR A 162 -13.10 8.22 22.12
C THR A 162 -13.82 9.38 21.46
N ASP A 163 -14.98 9.74 22.00
CA ASP A 163 -15.79 10.86 21.51
C ASP A 163 -14.91 12.10 21.24
N ASN A 164 -15.26 12.76 20.14
CA ASN A 164 -14.60 13.95 19.60
C ASN A 164 -14.27 14.99 20.69
N PHE A 165 -13.09 15.61 20.54
CA PHE A 165 -12.88 17.02 20.88
C PHE A 165 -12.40 17.74 19.63
#